data_AF-A0A1G7UJ91-F1
#
_entry.id   AF-A0A1G7UJ91-F1
#
_cell.length_a   1.000
_cell.length_b   1.000
_cell.length_c   1.000
_cell.angle_alpha   90.00
_cell.angle_beta   90.00
_cell.angle_gamma   90.00
#
_symmetry.space_group_name_H-M   'P 1'
#
loop_
_entity.id
_entity.type
_entity.pdbx_description
1 polymer ?
#
loop_
_entity_poly.entity_id
_entity_poly.type
_entity_poly.pdbx_seq_one_letter_code
_entity_poly.pdbx_strand_id
1 'polypeptide(L)'
;MANLDKKTTEPVEITERQLKKEYDSFKKQLAAEEHVNIMIPPTQLYPEGSSMPVCVNGVTYTIPVGIDFEKGVPKSVYQAWKNSYDADKSARDKMRKKLTGVISIG
;
A
#
# COMPACT_ATOMS: atom_id res chain seq x y z
N MET A 1 22.83 -1.58 -41.41
CA MET A 1 22.23 -0.50 -40.60
C MET A 1 20.83 -0.97 -40.22
N ALA A 2 20.58 -1.23 -38.93
CA ALA A 2 19.32 -1.78 -38.44
C ALA A 2 18.25 -0.67 -38.31
N ASN A 3 17.07 -0.91 -38.88
CA ASN A 3 15.88 -0.09 -38.70
C ASN A 3 15.35 -0.26 -37.28
N LEU A 4 15.32 0.83 -36.51
CA LEU A 4 14.69 0.88 -35.21
C LEU A 4 13.23 1.29 -35.41
N ASP A 5 12.32 0.31 -35.36
CA ASP A 5 10.87 0.56 -35.37
C ASP A 5 10.48 1.40 -34.15
N LYS A 6 10.20 2.68 -34.40
CA LYS A 6 9.60 3.58 -33.42
C LYS A 6 8.17 3.14 -33.18
N LYS A 7 7.94 2.32 -32.15
CA LYS A 7 6.59 2.05 -31.64
C LYS A 7 6.08 3.31 -30.95
N THR A 8 5.43 4.18 -31.72
CA THR A 8 4.68 5.33 -31.22
C THR A 8 3.55 4.81 -30.32
N THR A 9 3.66 5.05 -29.02
CA THR A 9 2.59 4.77 -28.06
C THR A 9 1.60 5.94 -28.11
N GLU A 10 0.56 5.82 -28.93
CA GLU A 10 -0.58 6.75 -28.94
C GLU A 10 -1.22 6.80 -27.54
N PRO A 11 -1.65 7.98 -27.04
CA PRO A 11 -2.36 8.08 -25.77
C PRO A 11 -3.72 7.37 -25.88
N VAL A 12 -3.93 6.34 -25.06
CA VAL A 12 -5.22 5.65 -24.95
C VAL A 12 -6.18 6.54 -24.15
N GLU A 13 -7.20 7.07 -24.80
CA GLU A 13 -8.25 7.85 -24.13
C GLU A 13 -9.20 6.89 -23.38
N ILE A 14 -9.01 6.76 -22.06
CA ILE A 14 -9.85 5.91 -21.22
C ILE A 14 -11.08 6.71 -20.79
N THR A 15 -12.27 6.18 -21.11
CA THR A 15 -13.53 6.82 -20.72
C THR A 15 -13.85 6.59 -19.24
N GLU A 16 -14.58 7.53 -18.62
CA GLU A 16 -15.07 7.37 -17.23
C GLU A 16 -15.87 6.08 -17.02
N ARG A 17 -16.62 5.66 -18.04
CA ARG A 17 -17.40 4.41 -18.00
C ARG A 17 -16.50 3.18 -17.94
N GLN A 18 -15.34 3.18 -18.61
CA GLN A 18 -14.37 2.09 -18.52
C GLN A 18 -13.72 2.06 -17.14
N LEU A 19 -13.27 3.22 -16.63
CA LEU A 19 -12.70 3.33 -15.28
C LEU A 19 -13.65 2.84 -14.19
N LYS A 20 -14.94 3.20 -14.29
CA LYS A 20 -15.96 2.73 -13.34
C LYS A 20 -16.12 1.21 -13.38
N LYS A 21 -16.15 0.61 -14.57
CA LYS A 21 -16.25 -0.86 -14.71
C LYS A 21 -15.06 -1.57 -14.10
N GLU A 22 -13.85 -1.04 -14.32
CA GLU A 22 -12.63 -1.58 -13.72
C GLU A 22 -12.68 -1.47 -12.20
N TYR A 23 -13.03 -0.29 -11.67
CA TYR A 23 -13.21 -0.06 -10.24
C TYR A 23 -14.22 -1.03 -9.61
N ASP A 24 -15.40 -1.17 -10.21
CA ASP A 24 -16.45 -2.08 -9.73
C ASP A 24 -16.00 -3.55 -9.79
N SER A 25 -15.23 -3.92 -10.82
CA SER A 25 -14.64 -5.26 -10.96
C SER A 25 -13.63 -5.53 -9.85
N PHE A 26 -12.70 -4.59 -9.59
CA PHE A 26 -11.72 -4.71 -8.52
C PHE A 26 -12.37 -4.78 -7.15
N LYS A 27 -13.40 -3.96 -6.90
CA LYS A 27 -14.14 -3.99 -5.64
C LYS A 27 -14.76 -5.37 -5.38
N LYS A 28 -15.29 -6.03 -6.42
CA LYS A 28 -15.82 -7.40 -6.32
C LYS A 28 -14.72 -8.43 -6.05
N GLN A 29 -13.57 -8.30 -6.71
CA GLN A 29 -12.41 -9.18 -6.46
C GLN A 29 -11.95 -9.08 -5.00
N LEU A 30 -11.78 -7.85 -4.49
CA LEU A 30 -11.41 -7.61 -3.09
C LEU A 30 -12.43 -8.18 -2.10
N ALA A 31 -13.73 -8.09 -2.41
CA ALA A 31 -14.78 -8.66 -1.58
C ALA A 31 -14.77 -10.21 -1.57
N ALA A 32 -14.26 -10.84 -2.63
CA ALA A 32 -14.14 -12.29 -2.74
C ALA A 32 -12.82 -12.84 -2.20
N GLU A 33 -11.85 -11.98 -1.89
CA GLU A 33 -10.57 -12.39 -1.32
C GLU A 33 -10.70 -12.91 0.12
N GLU A 34 -9.78 -13.80 0.47
CA GLU A 34 -9.59 -14.21 1.85
C GLU A 34 -9.24 -12.99 2.71
N HIS A 35 -9.97 -12.83 3.82
CA HIS A 35 -9.71 -11.78 4.78
C HIS A 35 -8.70 -12.28 5.82
N VAL A 36 -7.72 -11.43 6.13
CA VAL A 36 -6.64 -11.74 7.07
C VAL A 36 -6.76 -10.81 8.26
N ASN A 37 -6.70 -11.39 9.46
CA ASN A 37 -6.67 -10.63 10.70
C ASN A 37 -5.41 -9.75 10.74
N ILE A 38 -5.58 -8.50 11.14
CA ILE A 38 -4.51 -7.51 11.18
C ILE A 38 -4.62 -6.69 12.45
N MET A 39 -3.47 -6.45 13.08
CA MET A 39 -3.29 -5.42 14.09
C MET A 39 -2.30 -4.39 13.55
N ILE A 40 -2.77 -3.16 13.37
CA ILE A 40 -1.90 -2.05 12.97
C ILE A 40 -1.32 -1.42 14.23
N PRO A 41 0.02 -1.39 14.40
CA PRO A 41 0.63 -0.77 15.55
C PRO A 41 0.44 0.75 15.49
N PRO A 42 0.16 1.41 16.62
CA PRO A 42 0.04 2.86 16.67
C PRO A 42 1.37 3.54 16.32
N THR A 43 1.26 4.69 15.67
CA THR A 43 2.38 5.56 15.29
C THR A 43 2.05 7.01 15.63
N GLN A 44 3.04 7.90 15.55
CA GLN A 44 2.80 9.33 15.78
C GLN A 44 1.79 9.92 14.76
N LEU A 45 1.82 9.44 13.51
CA LEU A 45 0.91 9.89 12.45
C LEU A 45 -0.49 9.26 12.58
N TYR A 46 -0.55 8.02 13.07
CA TYR A 46 -1.77 7.24 13.25
C TYR A 46 -1.81 6.71 14.69
N PRO A 47 -2.36 7.48 15.64
CA PRO A 47 -2.41 7.07 17.04
C PRO A 47 -3.42 5.95 17.28
N GLU A 48 -3.36 5.31 18.44
CA GLU A 48 -4.35 4.31 18.87
C GLU A 48 -5.77 4.89 18.88
N GLY A 49 -6.76 4.08 18.47
CA GLY A 49 -8.15 4.52 18.34
C GLY A 49 -8.44 5.36 17.09
N SER A 50 -7.42 5.67 16.28
CA SER A 50 -7.59 6.26 14.96
C SER A 50 -7.83 5.20 13.88
N SER A 51 -7.90 5.63 12.61
CA SER A 51 -8.00 4.72 11.47
C SER A 51 -6.99 5.06 10.39
N MET A 52 -6.42 4.02 9.80
CA MET A 52 -5.43 4.11 8.72
C MET A 52 -6.09 3.76 7.38
N PRO A 53 -6.08 4.68 6.39
CA PRO A 53 -6.54 4.39 5.05
C PRO A 53 -5.46 3.63 4.26
N VAL A 54 -5.84 2.55 3.60
CA VAL A 54 -4.99 1.76 2.69
C VAL A 54 -5.68 1.70 1.34
N CYS A 55 -5.01 2.17 0.28
CA CYS A 55 -5.56 2.21 -1.07
C CYS A 55 -4.91 1.15 -1.96
N VAL A 56 -5.73 0.32 -2.62
CA VAL A 56 -5.30 -0.68 -3.59
C VAL A 56 -6.18 -0.56 -4.83
N ASN A 57 -5.57 -0.34 -6.00
CA ASN A 57 -6.26 -0.18 -7.29
C ASN A 57 -7.42 0.83 -7.25
N GLY A 58 -7.24 1.94 -6.54
CA GLY A 58 -8.24 3.00 -6.38
C GLY A 58 -9.32 2.72 -5.33
N VAL A 59 -9.34 1.52 -4.73
CA VAL A 59 -10.25 1.18 -3.63
C VAL A 59 -9.55 1.46 -2.29
N THR A 60 -10.15 2.32 -1.47
CA THR A 60 -9.65 2.65 -0.14
C THR A 60 -10.36 1.84 0.94
N TYR A 61 -9.57 1.16 1.78
CA TYR A 61 -10.00 0.46 2.98
C TYR A 61 -9.54 1.21 4.23
N THR A 62 -10.43 1.36 5.20
CA THR A 62 -10.15 2.06 6.46
C THR A 62 -10.00 1.03 7.57
N ILE A 63 -8.82 0.94 8.17
CA ILE A 63 -8.47 -0.08 9.16
C ILE A 63 -8.25 0.59 10.52
N PRO A 64 -8.88 0.11 11.61
CA PRO A 64 -8.67 0.69 12.92
C PRO A 64 -7.27 0.39 13.46
N VAL A 65 -6.71 1.34 14.21
CA VAL A 65 -5.33 1.27 14.72
C VAL A 65 -5.32 0.87 16.20
N GLY A 66 -4.40 -0.04 16.55
CA GLY A 66 -4.19 -0.50 17.92
C GLY A 66 -5.18 -1.56 18.42
N ILE A 67 -6.08 -2.04 17.57
CA ILE A 67 -7.02 -3.14 17.90
C ILE A 67 -6.85 -4.32 16.95
N ASP A 68 -7.08 -5.53 17.44
CA ASP A 68 -7.19 -6.72 16.59
C ASP A 68 -8.46 -6.61 15.75
N PHE A 69 -8.29 -6.46 14.43
CA PHE A 69 -9.41 -6.40 13.53
C PHE A 69 -9.81 -7.81 13.10
N GLU A 70 -10.69 -8.45 13.88
CA GLU A 70 -11.13 -9.85 13.70
C GLU A 70 -11.85 -10.13 12.37
N LYS A 71 -12.47 -9.11 11.77
CA LYS A 71 -13.05 -9.23 10.42
C LYS A 71 -12.02 -9.11 9.31
N GLY A 72 -10.78 -8.77 9.68
CA GLY A 72 -9.63 -8.69 8.80
C GLY A 72 -9.79 -7.72 7.65
N VAL A 73 -8.80 -7.74 6.77
CA VAL A 73 -8.85 -7.05 5.48
C VAL A 73 -8.54 -8.03 4.36
N PRO A 74 -8.98 -7.75 3.12
CA PRO A 74 -8.57 -8.56 1.97
C PRO A 74 -7.05 -8.73 1.93
N LYS A 75 -6.58 -9.92 1.57
CA LYS A 75 -5.16 -10.26 1.56
C LYS A 75 -4.30 -9.27 0.77
N SER A 76 -4.78 -8.76 -0.35
CA SER A 76 -4.09 -7.73 -1.15
C SER A 76 -3.93 -6.40 -0.40
N VAL A 77 -4.95 -5.97 0.36
CA VAL A 77 -4.89 -4.79 1.24
C VAL A 77 -3.88 -5.00 2.37
N TYR A 78 -3.91 -6.16 3.02
CA TYR A 78 -2.91 -6.53 4.03
C TYR A 78 -1.49 -6.45 3.46
N GLN A 79 -1.27 -7.05 2.28
CA GLN A 79 0.05 -7.07 1.65
C GLN A 79 0.54 -5.67 1.29
N ALA A 80 -0.34 -4.82 0.76
CA ALA A 80 -0.01 -3.43 0.44
C ALA A 80 0.44 -2.65 1.70
N TRP A 81 -0.33 -2.78 2.79
CA TRP A 81 0.04 -2.18 4.08
C TRP A 81 1.36 -2.73 4.60
N LYS A 82 1.52 -4.06 4.64
CA LYS A 82 2.72 -4.71 5.19
C LYS A 82 3.98 -4.29 4.43
N ASN A 83 3.91 -4.27 3.11
CA ASN A 83 5.04 -3.84 2.27
C ASN A 83 5.44 -2.39 2.55
N SER A 84 4.46 -1.50 2.72
CA SER A 84 4.70 -0.09 3.06
C SER A 84 5.35 0.05 4.44
N TYR A 85 4.78 -0.64 5.44
CA TYR A 85 5.30 -0.63 6.81
C TYR A 85 6.73 -1.19 6.91
N ASP A 86 7.01 -2.30 6.25
CA ASP A 86 8.33 -2.93 6.24
C ASP A 86 9.37 -2.04 5.53
N ALA A 87 8.98 -1.38 4.43
CA ALA A 87 9.85 -0.44 3.73
C ALA A 87 10.21 0.76 4.60
N ASP A 88 9.23 1.36 5.28
CA ASP A 88 9.42 2.49 6.20
C ASP A 88 10.28 2.08 7.42
N LYS A 89 10.01 0.92 8.03
CA LYS A 89 10.84 0.35 9.09
C LYS A 89 12.30 0.14 8.65
N SER A 90 12.50 -0.47 7.48
CA SER A 90 13.84 -0.69 6.91
C SER A 90 14.59 0.62 6.64
N ALA A 91 13.89 1.64 6.14
CA ALA A 91 14.45 2.97 5.92
C ALA A 91 14.91 3.62 7.23
N ARG A 92 14.07 3.57 8.28
CA ARG A 92 14.41 4.07 9.62
C ARG A 92 15.60 3.34 10.22
N ASP A 93 15.63 2.01 10.12
CA ASP A 93 16.73 1.20 10.66
C ASP A 93 18.06 1.54 9.96
N LYS A 94 18.04 1.73 8.64
CA LYS A 94 19.21 2.18 7.87
C LYS A 94 19.66 3.58 8.29
N MET A 95 18.74 4.52 8.50
CA MET A 95 19.05 5.87 8.94
C MET A 95 19.66 5.87 10.35
N ARG A 96 19.08 5.11 11.28
CA ARG A 96 19.59 4.94 12.64
C ARG A 96 21.02 4.39 12.64
N LYS A 97 21.28 3.33 11.88
CA LYS A 97 22.63 2.75 11.75
C LYS A 97 23.65 3.75 11.21
N LYS A 98 23.28 4.55 10.20
CA LYS A 98 24.15 5.62 9.67
C LYS A 98 24.45 6.67 10.74
N LEU A 99 23.44 7.14 11.48
CA LEU A 99 23.60 8.12 12.55
C LEU A 99 24.51 7.62 13.67
N THR A 100 24.30 6.39 14.16
CA THR A 100 25.13 5.82 15.22
C THR A 100 26.56 5.51 14.76
N GLY A 101 26.74 5.13 13.49
CA GLY A 101 28.07 4.91 12.91
C GLY A 101 28.86 6.21 12.74
N VAL A 102 28.19 7.34 12.48
CA VAL A 102 28.82 8.67 12.38
C VAL A 102 29.27 9.20 13.74
N ILE A 103 28.54 8.90 14.83
CA ILE A 103 28.89 9.37 16.19
C ILE A 103 30.11 8.62 16.76
N SER A 104 30.40 7.40 16.28
CA SER A 104 31.50 6.58 16.79
C SER A 104 32.87 6.88 16.15
N ILE A 105 32.97 7.90 15.31
CA ILE A 105 34.23 8.38 14.70
C ILE A 105 34.54 9.76 15.29
N GLY A 106 34.80 9.78 16.60
CA GLY A 106 35.21 10.95 17.37
C GLY A 106 36.33 10.56 18.31
#